data_AF-A0A364Y063-F1
#
_entry.id   AF-A0A364Y063-F1
#
_cell.length_a   1.000
_cell.length_b   1.000
_cell.length_c   1.000
_cell.angle_alpha   90.00
_cell.angle_beta   90.00
_cell.angle_gamma   90.00
#
_symmetry.space_group_name_H-M   'P 1'
#
loop_
_entity.id
_entity.type
_entity.pdbx_description
1 polymer ?
#
loop_
_entity_poly.entity_id
_entity_poly.type
_entity_poly.pdbx_seq_one_letter_code
_entity_poly.pdbx_strand_id
1 'polypeptide(L)'
;MRNLLTLAAVAAFILLTGFKTPQENIEFICMKTHKASNTCHFNFKIDGAKYRYVDIGCRYNKKTDEVIAGVKEGTIALSKDWKIECPEPKEKKEDGASKSF
;
A
#
# COMPACT_ATOMS: atom_id res chain seq x y z
N MET A 1 33.07 -28.21 -13.72
CA MET A 1 32.91 -27.79 -12.31
C MET A 1 32.62 -26.30 -12.14
N ARG A 2 33.33 -25.40 -12.83
CA ARG A 2 33.15 -23.93 -12.71
C ARG A 2 31.74 -23.42 -13.08
N ASN A 3 31.11 -24.00 -14.11
CA ASN A 3 29.76 -23.61 -14.58
C ASN A 3 28.62 -24.11 -13.67
N LEU A 4 28.82 -25.20 -12.93
CA LEU A 4 27.81 -25.76 -12.02
C LEU A 4 27.71 -24.92 -10.74
N LEU A 5 28.86 -24.43 -10.24
CA LEU A 5 28.94 -23.48 -9.13
C LEU A 5 28.30 -22.13 -9.45
N THR A 6 28.42 -21.65 -10.70
CA THR A 6 27.77 -20.41 -11.13
C THR A 6 26.26 -20.54 -11.23
N LEU A 7 25.77 -21.66 -11.78
CA LEU A 7 24.33 -21.96 -11.83
C LEU A 7 23.70 -22.07 -10.44
N ALA A 8 24.38 -22.73 -9.51
CA ALA A 8 23.93 -22.82 -8.12
C ALA A 8 23.89 -21.44 -7.42
N ALA A 9 24.89 -20.58 -7.67
CA ALA A 9 24.93 -19.23 -7.11
C ALA A 9 23.82 -18.33 -7.67
N VAL A 10 23.52 -18.42 -8.98
CA VAL A 10 22.43 -17.64 -9.61
C VAL A 10 21.06 -18.13 -9.12
N ALA A 11 20.85 -19.44 -8.99
CA ALA A 11 19.61 -20.00 -8.44
C ALA A 11 19.38 -19.58 -6.98
N ALA A 12 20.44 -19.56 -6.16
CA ALA A 12 20.37 -19.08 -4.78
C ALA A 12 20.04 -17.58 -4.69
N PHE A 13 20.58 -16.75 -5.59
CA PHE A 13 20.27 -15.32 -5.65
C PHE A 13 18.81 -15.04 -6.03
N ILE A 14 18.26 -15.80 -6.98
CA ILE A 14 16.85 -15.66 -7.40
C ILE A 14 15.90 -16.03 -6.26
N LEU A 15 16.23 -17.04 -5.46
CA LEU A 15 15.42 -17.47 -4.32
C LEU A 15 15.43 -16.45 -3.16
N LEU A 16 16.52 -15.69 -2.98
CA LEU A 16 16.62 -14.69 -1.91
C LEU A 16 15.85 -13.40 -2.21
N THR A 17 15.65 -13.05 -3.47
CA THR A 17 14.91 -11.83 -3.86
C THR A 17 13.38 -11.98 -3.89
N GLY A 18 12.86 -13.19 -3.66
CA GLY A 18 11.42 -13.48 -3.72
C GLY A 18 10.61 -13.13 -2.47
N PHE A 19 11.27 -12.74 -1.37
CA PHE A 19 10.57 -12.39 -0.13
C PHE A 19 9.92 -11.01 -0.25
N LYS A 20 8.61 -11.01 -0.49
CA LYS A 20 7.77 -9.81 -0.36
C LYS A 20 7.86 -9.33 1.10
N THR A 21 8.43 -8.16 1.32
CA THR A 21 8.47 -7.53 2.63
C THR A 21 7.04 -7.21 3.08
N PRO A 22 6.59 -7.70 4.24
CA PRO A 22 5.31 -7.32 4.82
C PRO A 22 5.23 -5.79 4.97
N GLN A 23 4.15 -5.18 4.48
CA GLN A 23 3.93 -3.73 4.58
C GLN A 23 3.23 -3.43 5.91
N GLU A 24 3.98 -3.42 7.02
CA GLU A 24 3.40 -3.34 8.37
C GLU A 24 2.89 -1.93 8.74
N ASN A 25 3.46 -0.89 8.13
CA ASN A 25 3.22 0.50 8.52
C ASN A 25 2.28 1.25 7.55
N ILE A 26 0.99 0.91 7.60
CA ILE A 26 -0.05 1.63 6.84
C ILE A 26 -0.52 2.82 7.68
N GLU A 27 -0.13 4.03 7.30
CA GLU A 27 -0.45 5.28 8.00
C GLU A 27 -1.87 5.77 7.67
N PHE A 28 -2.31 5.56 6.44
CA PHE A 28 -3.58 6.08 5.95
C PHE A 28 -4.16 5.20 4.86
N ILE A 29 -5.49 5.05 4.92
CA ILE A 29 -6.27 4.41 3.87
C ILE A 29 -7.50 5.25 3.54
N CYS A 30 -7.80 5.34 2.24
CA CYS A 30 -9.04 5.94 1.78
C CYS A 30 -9.56 5.20 0.55
N MET A 31 -10.88 5.02 0.48
CA MET A 31 -11.56 4.39 -0.64
C MET A 31 -12.44 5.42 -1.36
N LYS A 32 -12.31 5.49 -2.68
CA LYS A 32 -13.20 6.27 -3.53
C LYS A 32 -13.79 5.42 -4.64
N THR A 33 -15.12 5.40 -4.72
CA THR A 33 -15.85 4.68 -5.76
C THR A 33 -16.04 5.56 -6.98
N HIS A 34 -15.73 5.01 -8.15
CA HIS A 34 -16.06 5.60 -9.44
C HIS A 34 -17.22 4.82 -10.05
N LYS A 35 -18.45 5.33 -9.86
CA LYS A 35 -19.69 4.63 -10.21
C LYS A 35 -19.82 4.35 -11.72
N ALA A 36 -19.34 5.26 -12.57
CA ALA A 36 -19.47 5.15 -14.02
C ALA A 36 -18.74 3.92 -14.59
N SER A 37 -17.58 3.57 -14.03
CA SER A 37 -16.80 2.39 -14.44
C SER A 37 -16.95 1.20 -13.48
N ASN A 38 -17.78 1.33 -12.44
CA ASN A 38 -17.89 0.35 -11.35
C ASN A 38 -16.52 -0.05 -10.77
N THR A 39 -15.66 0.93 -10.48
CA THR A 39 -14.32 0.70 -9.91
C THR A 39 -14.17 1.35 -8.55
N CYS A 40 -13.47 0.68 -7.64
CA CYS A 40 -13.14 1.20 -6.33
C CYS A 40 -11.63 1.44 -6.23
N HIS A 41 -11.25 2.67 -5.90
CA HIS A 41 -9.85 3.07 -5.75
C HIS A 41 -9.52 3.08 -4.27
N PHE A 42 -8.61 2.22 -3.86
CA PHE A 42 -8.04 2.20 -2.51
C PHE A 42 -6.68 2.88 -2.56
N ASN A 43 -6.54 3.97 -1.82
CA ASN A 43 -5.30 4.70 -1.68
C ASN A 43 -4.69 4.40 -0.32
N PHE A 44 -3.38 4.18 -0.32
CA PHE A 44 -2.59 3.87 0.86
C PHE A 44 -1.47 4.88 0.99
N LYS A 45 -1.14 5.24 2.23
CA LYS A 45 0.13 5.86 2.59
C LYS A 45 0.90 4.84 3.43
N ILE A 46 2.07 4.45 2.95
CA ILE A 46 2.89 3.41 3.58
C ILE A 46 4.32 3.94 3.61
N ASP A 47 4.88 4.08 4.81
CA ASP A 47 6.19 4.67 5.06
C ASP A 47 6.39 6.02 4.33
N GLY A 48 5.39 6.90 4.45
CA GLY A 48 5.33 8.21 3.80
C GLY A 48 5.07 8.18 2.28
N ALA A 49 5.11 7.02 1.63
CA ALA A 49 4.91 6.89 0.19
C ALA A 49 3.46 6.60 -0.19
N LYS A 50 3.03 7.13 -1.34
CA LYS A 50 1.65 7.03 -1.84
C LYS A 50 1.49 5.85 -2.79
N TYR A 51 0.55 4.98 -2.47
CA TYR A 51 0.22 3.78 -3.25
C TYR A 51 -1.27 3.66 -3.53
N ARG A 52 -1.61 2.86 -4.55
CA ARG A 52 -3.00 2.62 -4.94
C ARG A 52 -3.25 1.18 -5.38
N TYR A 53 -4.42 0.67 -5.00
CA TYR A 53 -5.05 -0.51 -5.55
C TYR A 53 -6.36 -0.13 -6.26
N VAL A 54 -6.65 -0.76 -7.39
CA VAL A 54 -7.90 -0.55 -8.14
C VAL A 54 -8.66 -1.87 -8.19
N ASP A 55 -9.82 -1.90 -7.53
CA ASP A 55 -10.72 -3.04 -7.52
C ASP A 55 -11.82 -2.85 -8.57
N ILE A 56 -11.70 -3.61 -9.66
CA ILE A 56 -12.71 -3.65 -10.71
C ILE A 56 -13.93 -4.42 -10.20
N GLY A 57 -15.10 -3.81 -10.30
CA GLY A 57 -16.35 -4.37 -9.79
C GLY A 57 -16.63 -4.06 -8.33
N CYS A 58 -15.76 -3.32 -7.63
CA CYS A 58 -15.98 -2.91 -6.24
C CYS A 58 -16.29 -4.08 -5.28
N ARG A 59 -15.68 -5.24 -5.50
CA ARG A 59 -15.80 -6.46 -4.69
C ARG A 59 -15.44 -6.23 -3.22
N TYR A 60 -14.55 -5.30 -2.94
CA TYR A 60 -14.08 -4.98 -1.59
C TYR A 60 -14.65 -3.70 -1.00
N ASN A 61 -15.70 -3.10 -1.59
CA ASN A 61 -16.22 -1.79 -1.17
C ASN A 61 -16.66 -1.66 0.31
N LYS A 62 -16.95 -2.78 0.96
CA LYS A 62 -17.32 -2.88 2.38
C LYS A 62 -16.37 -3.78 3.17
N LYS A 63 -15.23 -4.13 2.57
CA LYS A 63 -14.25 -5.10 3.05
C LYS A 63 -12.86 -4.47 3.05
N THR A 64 -12.77 -3.22 3.48
CA THR A 64 -11.51 -2.47 3.55
C THR A 64 -10.45 -3.23 4.36
N ASP A 65 -10.86 -3.92 5.43
CA ASP A 65 -9.96 -4.73 6.26
C ASP A 65 -9.34 -5.91 5.50
N GLU A 66 -10.10 -6.54 4.59
CA GLU A 66 -9.57 -7.61 3.71
C GLU A 66 -8.51 -7.06 2.76
N VAL A 67 -8.70 -5.83 2.26
CA VAL A 67 -7.70 -5.17 1.40
C VAL A 67 -6.45 -4.82 2.20
N ILE A 68 -6.61 -4.31 3.42
CA ILE A 68 -5.49 -4.00 4.32
C ILE A 68 -4.68 -5.27 4.63
N ALA A 69 -5.35 -6.37 4.98
CA ALA A 69 -4.71 -7.65 5.22
C ALA A 69 -3.94 -8.13 3.98
N GLY A 70 -4.56 -8.07 2.80
CA GLY A 70 -3.91 -8.46 1.56
C GLY A 70 -2.71 -7.59 1.18
N VAL A 71 -2.70 -6.30 1.55
CA VAL A 71 -1.53 -5.42 1.40
C VAL A 71 -0.42 -5.82 2.37
N LYS A 72 -0.76 -6.05 3.65
CA LYS A 72 0.21 -6.48 4.67
C LYS A 72 0.88 -7.81 4.31
N GLU A 73 0.10 -8.76 3.81
CA GLU A 73 0.55 -10.08 3.35
C GLU A 73 1.26 -10.06 1.99
N GLY A 74 1.22 -8.93 1.27
CA GLY A 74 1.79 -8.81 -0.08
C GLY A 74 1.03 -9.60 -1.15
N THR A 75 -0.24 -9.96 -0.90
CA THR A 75 -1.11 -10.64 -1.87
C THR A 75 -1.81 -9.65 -2.81
N ILE A 76 -1.95 -8.39 -2.40
CA ILE A 76 -2.45 -7.29 -3.24
C ILE A 76 -1.29 -6.48 -3.81
N ALA A 77 -1.22 -6.41 -5.14
CA ALA A 77 -0.24 -5.59 -5.84
C ALA A 77 -0.66 -4.11 -5.83
N LEU A 78 0.24 -3.26 -5.32
CA LEU A 78 0.06 -1.82 -5.29
C LEU A 78 0.74 -1.14 -6.46
N SER A 79 0.06 -0.17 -7.06
CA SER A 79 0.65 0.79 -7.99
C SER A 79 1.19 1.99 -7.23
N LYS A 80 2.29 2.57 -7.70
CA LYS A 80 2.77 3.86 -7.18
C LYS A 80 1.82 4.99 -7.56
N ASP A 81 1.79 5.99 -6.70
CA ASP A 81 1.07 7.25 -6.82
C ASP A 81 -0.46 7.13 -6.76
N TRP A 82 -1.07 8.12 -6.10
CA TRP A 82 -2.51 8.29 -6.12
C TRP A 82 -2.90 8.99 -7.42
N LYS A 83 -3.84 8.40 -8.17
CA LYS A 83 -4.47 9.11 -9.30
C LYS A 83 -5.76 9.82 -8.91
N ILE A 84 -6.27 9.55 -7.73
CA ILE A 84 -7.47 10.19 -7.18
C ILE A 84 -7.06 10.70 -5.81
N GLU A 85 -7.24 11.98 -5.54
CA GLU A 85 -6.92 12.52 -4.22
C GLU A 85 -7.91 12.04 -3.17
N CYS A 86 -7.34 11.72 -2.01
CA CYS A 86 -8.06 11.47 -0.78
C CYS A 86 -7.65 12.55 0.23
N PRO A 87 -8.61 13.21 0.91
CA PRO A 87 -8.28 14.20 1.92
C PRO A 87 -7.65 13.46 3.11
N GLU A 88 -6.33 13.59 3.25
CA GLU A 88 -5.64 13.22 4.49
C GLU A 88 -6.19 14.14 5.60
N PRO A 89 -6.60 13.60 6.76
CA PRO A 89 -6.99 14.44 7.89
C PRO A 89 -5.79 15.31 8.26
N LYS A 90 -5.95 16.64 8.20
CA LYS A 90 -4.89 17.57 8.61
C LYS A 90 -4.58 17.28 10.08
N GLU A 91 -3.34 16.92 10.37
CA GLU A 91 -2.87 16.82 11.75
C GLU A 91 -3.21 18.14 12.45
N LYS A 92 -3.95 18.06 13.57
CA LYS A 92 -4.09 19.21 14.46
C LYS A 92 -2.70 19.47 15.02
N LYS A 93 -2.03 20.52 14.53
CA LYS A 93 -0.89 21.09 15.25
C LYS A 93 -1.41 21.46 16.63
N GLU A 94 -0.84 20.84 17.67
CA GLU A 94 -0.95 21.37 19.02
C GLU A 94 -0.21 22.71 19.02
N ASP A 95 -0.94 23.77 18.70
CA ASP A 95 -0.46 25.12 18.88
C ASP A 95 -0.35 25.36 20.39
N GLY A 96 0.87 25.21 20.90
CA GLY A 96 1.28 25.82 22.15
C GLY A 96 1.01 27.32 22.08
N ALA A 97 -0.07 27.76 22.72
CA ALA A 97 -0.35 29.16 22.99
C ALA A 97 -0.49 29.33 24.50
N SER A 98 0.66 29.58 25.13
CA SER A 98 0.71 30.33 26.38
C SER A 98 -0.04 31.65 26.17
N LYS A 99 -1.19 31.80 26.84
CA LYS A 99 -1.75 33.11 27.19
C LYS A 99 -2.36 33.03 28.59
N SER A 100 -1.62 33.63 29.51
CA SER A 100 -2.14 34.25 30.74
C SER A 100 -3.39 35.08 30.45
N PHE A 101 -4.40 34.96 31.31
CA PHE A 101 -5.08 36.05 32.00
C PHE A 101 -5.76 35.49 33.25
#